data_AF-A0A7S0E8B2-F1
#
_entry.id   AF-A0A7S0E8B2-F1
#
_cell.length_a   1.000
_cell.length_b   1.000
_cell.length_c   1.000
_cell.angle_alpha   90.00
_cell.angle_beta   90.00
_cell.angle_gamma   90.00
#
_symmetry.space_group_name_H-M   'P 1'
#
loop_
_entity.id
_entity.type
_entity.pdbx_description
1 polymer ?
#
loop_
_entity_poly.entity_id
_entity_poly.type
_entity_poly.pdbx_seq_one_letter_code
_entity_poly.pdbx_strand_id
1 'polypeptide(L)'
;IDYADCVTYNWERIDKQGPMTPENVRILNRFTGLLDEEWFLKTHVIIESEASGVVSAVYDACQTIKANDIDRLLPMLGWLEQAMAHLAGNCLALMFERSAEDGYKCEPDIFFHRFRPYISSWV
;
A
#
# COMPACT_ATOMS: atom_id res chain seq x y z
N ILE A 1 -0.68 -13.09 13.39
CA ILE A 1 0.01 -11.81 13.11
C ILE A 1 -0.96 -10.97 12.31
N ASP A 2 -1.11 -9.69 12.65
CA ASP A 2 -2.01 -8.81 11.93
C ASP A 2 -1.28 -8.01 10.83
N TYR A 3 -2.03 -7.22 10.08
CA TYR A 3 -1.50 -6.39 8.99
C TYR A 3 -0.55 -5.29 9.49
N ALA A 4 -0.82 -4.72 10.66
CA ALA A 4 0.01 -3.65 11.21
C ALA A 4 1.40 -4.18 11.54
N ASP A 5 1.47 -5.37 12.15
CA ASP A 5 2.73 -6.04 12.50
C ASP A 5 3.55 -6.44 11.27
N CYS A 6 2.92 -6.96 10.20
CA CYS A 6 3.66 -7.47 9.03
C CYS A 6 3.89 -6.42 7.93
N VAL A 7 3.13 -5.32 7.91
CA VAL A 7 3.24 -4.23 6.92
C VAL A 7 3.58 -2.91 7.61
N THR A 8 2.65 -2.30 8.35
CA THR A 8 2.75 -0.89 8.77
C THR A 8 3.99 -0.60 9.63
N TYR A 9 4.38 -1.53 10.51
CA TYR A 9 5.54 -1.40 11.39
C TYR A 9 6.78 -2.16 10.92
N ASN A 10 6.72 -2.84 9.77
CA ASN A 10 7.74 -3.79 9.32
C ASN A 10 8.55 -3.29 8.11
N TRP A 11 8.80 -2.00 8.03
CA TRP A 11 9.53 -1.41 6.90
C TRP A 11 10.41 -0.25 7.33
N GLU A 12 11.37 0.09 6.48
CA GLU A 12 12.09 1.36 6.58
C GLU A 12 12.48 1.88 5.18
N ARG A 13 12.79 3.17 5.11
CA ARG A 13 13.42 3.75 3.93
C ARG A 13 14.91 3.41 3.91
N ILE A 14 15.41 2.98 2.75
CA ILE A 14 16.85 2.76 2.52
C ILE A 14 17.58 4.10 2.58
N ASP A 15 17.14 5.07 1.78
CA ASP A 15 17.47 6.49 1.93
C ASP A 15 16.34 7.20 2.68
N LYS A 16 16.64 7.61 3.92
CA LYS A 16 15.69 8.31 4.80
C LYS A 16 15.18 9.64 4.23
N GLN A 17 15.97 10.28 3.37
CA GLN A 17 15.62 11.55 2.74
C GLN A 17 14.97 11.36 1.35
N GLY A 18 15.02 10.13 0.84
CA GLY A 18 14.45 9.78 -0.45
C GLY A 18 12.91 9.63 -0.44
N PRO A 19 12.31 9.54 -1.63
CA PRO A 19 10.86 9.35 -1.80
C PRO A 19 10.39 7.98 -1.32
N MET A 20 9.08 7.83 -1.12
CA MET A 20 8.44 6.54 -0.84
C MET A 20 8.21 5.79 -2.16
N THR A 21 9.19 5.00 -2.59
CA THR A 21 9.05 4.13 -3.78
C THR A 21 9.41 2.69 -3.42
N PRO A 22 8.95 1.69 -4.20
CA PRO A 22 9.30 0.29 -3.97
C PRO A 22 10.83 0.05 -3.88
N GLU A 23 11.62 0.80 -4.63
CA GLU A 23 13.09 0.71 -4.66
C GLU A 23 13.74 1.29 -3.40
N ASN A 24 13.11 2.29 -2.78
CA ASN A 24 13.64 2.97 -1.59
C ASN A 24 13.04 2.43 -0.29
N VAL A 25 12.14 1.46 -0.35
CA VAL A 25 11.59 0.78 0.84
C VAL A 25 12.25 -0.58 0.98
N ARG A 26 12.45 -1.06 2.21
CA ARG A 26 12.79 -2.46 2.52
C ARG A 26 11.96 -2.98 3.68
N ILE A 27 11.73 -4.29 3.71
CA ILE A 27 11.02 -4.98 4.78
C ILE A 27 12.02 -5.47 5.83
N LEU A 28 11.72 -5.25 7.12
CA LEU A 28 12.65 -5.53 8.21
C LEU A 28 12.72 -7.03 8.52
N ASN A 29 11.56 -7.67 8.67
CA ASN A 29 11.44 -9.08 8.99
C ASN A 29 10.61 -9.78 7.92
N ARG A 30 11.15 -10.89 7.41
CA ARG A 30 10.48 -11.75 6.42
C ARG A 30 10.26 -13.15 7.01
N PHE A 31 9.12 -13.75 6.73
CA PHE A 31 8.76 -15.10 7.18
C PHE A 31 9.51 -16.18 6.40
N THR A 32 9.62 -16.01 5.07
CA THR A 32 10.21 -16.99 4.16
C THR A 32 11.61 -16.61 3.70
N GLY A 33 11.97 -15.33 3.83
CA GLY A 33 13.22 -14.78 3.30
C GLY A 33 13.24 -14.62 1.77
N LEU A 34 12.11 -14.85 1.09
CA LEU A 34 12.00 -14.70 -0.36
C LEU A 34 11.88 -13.22 -0.76
N LEU A 35 12.27 -12.92 -2.00
CA LEU A 35 12.11 -11.58 -2.58
C LEU A 35 10.66 -11.30 -3.00
N ASP A 36 9.93 -12.33 -3.42
CA ASP A 36 8.50 -12.26 -3.73
C ASP A 36 7.67 -11.78 -2.54
N GLU A 37 7.96 -12.32 -1.35
CA GLU A 37 7.35 -11.87 -0.11
C GLU A 37 7.67 -10.40 0.16
N GLU A 38 8.93 -10.01 -0.02
CA GLU A 38 9.34 -8.62 0.17
C GLU A 38 8.59 -7.69 -0.79
N TRP A 39 8.47 -8.08 -2.06
CA TRP A 39 7.76 -7.30 -3.06
C TRP A 39 6.26 -7.15 -2.74
N PHE A 40 5.63 -8.25 -2.31
CA PHE A 40 4.23 -8.24 -1.87
C PHE A 40 4.03 -7.24 -0.73
N LEU A 41 4.81 -7.36 0.35
CA LEU A 41 4.69 -6.48 1.52
C LEU A 41 5.04 -5.02 1.20
N LYS A 42 6.04 -4.77 0.36
CA LYS A 42 6.39 -3.42 -0.13
C LYS A 42 5.23 -2.76 -0.84
N THR A 43 4.52 -3.49 -1.70
CA THR A 43 3.39 -2.93 -2.44
C THR A 43 2.33 -2.36 -1.50
N HIS A 44 2.05 -3.07 -0.41
CA HIS A 44 1.16 -2.59 0.64
C HIS A 44 1.69 -1.33 1.35
N VAL A 45 2.97 -1.28 1.70
CA VAL A 45 3.57 -0.07 2.31
C VAL A 45 3.41 1.15 1.40
N ILE A 46 3.59 0.99 0.08
CA ILE A 46 3.40 2.08 -0.89
C ILE A 46 1.94 2.50 -0.97
N ILE A 47 1.00 1.55 -1.08
CA ILE A 47 -0.44 1.85 -1.09
C ILE A 47 -0.85 2.63 0.16
N GLU A 48 -0.43 2.22 1.36
CA GLU A 48 -0.77 2.91 2.61
C GLU A 48 -0.13 4.31 2.69
N SER A 49 1.10 4.46 2.20
CA SER A 49 1.79 5.75 2.14
C SER A 49 1.02 6.75 1.25
N GLU A 50 0.62 6.33 0.06
CA GLU A 50 -0.15 7.15 -0.88
C GLU A 50 -1.60 7.39 -0.39
N ALA A 51 -2.18 6.43 0.34
CA ALA A 51 -3.53 6.55 0.90
C ALA A 51 -3.61 7.43 2.15
N SER A 52 -2.48 7.80 2.77
CA SER A 52 -2.44 8.55 4.03
C SER A 52 -3.27 9.85 4.03
N GLY A 53 -3.30 10.57 2.91
CA GLY A 53 -4.10 11.79 2.75
C GLY A 53 -5.61 11.54 2.67
N VAL A 54 -6.03 10.36 2.22
CA VAL A 54 -7.46 10.00 2.03
C VAL A 54 -8.20 10.03 3.37
N VAL A 55 -7.61 9.46 4.42
CA VAL A 55 -8.24 9.42 5.75
C VAL A 55 -8.46 10.83 6.30
N SER A 56 -7.48 11.70 6.13
CA SER A 56 -7.57 13.11 6.56
C SER A 56 -8.65 13.86 5.77
N ALA A 57 -8.70 13.66 4.45
CA ALA A 57 -9.71 14.28 3.60
C ALA A 57 -11.14 13.79 3.91
N VAL A 58 -11.32 12.51 4.25
CA VAL A 58 -12.63 11.99 4.70
C VAL A 58 -13.04 12.65 6.01
N TYR A 59 -12.13 12.77 6.98
CA TYR A 59 -12.41 13.46 8.24
C TYR A 59 -12.82 14.92 7.99
N ASP A 60 -12.05 15.66 7.22
CA ASP A 60 -12.35 17.05 6.90
C ASP A 60 -13.68 17.16 6.16
N ALA A 61 -14.00 16.23 5.25
CA ALA A 61 -15.28 16.23 4.53
C ALA A 61 -16.46 16.08 5.49
N CYS A 62 -16.35 15.20 6.49
CA CYS A 62 -17.35 15.07 7.56
C CYS A 62 -17.50 16.37 8.36
N GLN A 63 -16.43 17.11 8.60
CA GLN A 63 -16.48 18.39 9.32
C GLN A 63 -17.16 19.48 8.48
N THR A 64 -16.87 19.53 7.18
CA THR A 64 -17.51 20.41 6.21
C THR A 64 -19.01 20.16 6.10
N ILE A 65 -19.44 18.89 6.10
CA ILE A 65 -20.86 18.51 6.13
C ILE A 65 -21.55 19.07 7.39
N LYS A 66 -20.93 18.92 8.57
CA LYS A 66 -21.49 19.45 9.83
C LYS A 66 -21.63 20.97 9.82
N ALA A 67 -20.75 21.67 9.09
CA ALA A 67 -20.77 23.12 8.94
C ALA A 67 -21.74 23.62 7.85
N ASN A 68 -22.38 22.72 7.09
CA ASN A 68 -23.19 23.04 5.90
C ASN A 68 -22.42 23.84 4.83
N ASP A 69 -21.10 23.65 4.73
CA ASP A 69 -20.24 24.34 3.76
C ASP A 69 -20.13 23.53 2.45
N ILE A 70 -21.17 23.59 1.63
CA ILE A 70 -21.27 22.82 0.37
C ILE A 70 -20.14 23.20 -0.61
N ASP A 71 -19.77 24.49 -0.66
CA ASP A 71 -18.77 25.02 -1.60
C ASP A 71 -17.40 24.39 -1.36
N ARG A 72 -17.07 24.09 -0.09
CA ARG A 72 -15.86 23.38 0.28
C ARG A 72 -15.99 21.86 0.13
N LEU A 73 -17.19 21.28 0.24
CA LEU A 73 -17.40 19.84 0.16
C LEU A 73 -17.10 19.29 -1.24
N LEU A 74 -17.58 19.95 -2.30
CA LEU A 74 -17.43 19.48 -3.66
C LEU A 74 -15.96 19.28 -4.11
N PRO A 75 -15.04 20.25 -3.94
CA PRO A 75 -13.65 20.05 -4.31
C PRO A 75 -12.96 18.97 -3.48
N MET A 76 -13.38 18.77 -2.22
CA MET A 76 -12.83 17.70 -1.38
C MET A 76 -13.25 16.31 -1.86
N LEU A 77 -14.51 16.15 -2.27
CA LEU A 77 -14.98 14.91 -2.89
C LEU A 77 -14.27 14.63 -4.23
N GLY A 78 -14.05 15.67 -5.04
CA GLY A 78 -13.28 15.53 -6.29
C GLY A 78 -11.83 15.13 -6.04
N TRP A 79 -11.19 15.68 -5.00
CA TRP A 79 -9.84 15.25 -4.60
C TRP A 79 -9.83 13.79 -4.10
N LEU A 80 -10.82 13.39 -3.29
CA LEU A 80 -10.97 12.01 -2.82
C LEU A 80 -11.14 11.02 -3.99
N GLU A 81 -11.96 11.36 -4.97
CA GLU A 81 -12.12 10.58 -6.20
C GLU A 81 -10.78 10.40 -6.92
N GLN A 82 -10.03 11.48 -7.12
CA GLN A 82 -8.72 11.46 -7.78
C GLN A 82 -7.72 10.59 -6.99
N ALA A 83 -7.70 10.72 -5.66
CA ALA A 83 -6.82 9.93 -4.80
C ALA A 83 -7.16 8.43 -4.90
N MET A 84 -8.44 8.07 -4.83
CA MET A 84 -8.88 6.68 -4.96
C MET A 84 -8.58 6.11 -6.35
N ALA A 85 -8.77 6.91 -7.41
CA ALA A 85 -8.42 6.52 -8.78
C ALA A 85 -6.90 6.32 -8.94
N HIS A 86 -6.08 7.15 -8.29
CA HIS A 86 -4.63 6.99 -8.26
C HIS A 86 -4.22 5.68 -7.58
N LEU A 87 -4.78 5.37 -6.40
CA LEU A 87 -4.50 4.13 -5.68
C LEU A 87 -4.87 2.90 -6.52
N ALA A 88 -6.06 2.91 -7.12
CA ALA A 88 -6.55 1.81 -7.92
C ALA A 88 -5.80 1.63 -9.24
N GLY A 89 -5.46 2.73 -9.91
CA GLY A 89 -4.83 2.72 -11.23
C GLY A 89 -3.31 2.53 -11.21
N ASN A 90 -2.62 3.12 -10.22
CA ASN A 90 -1.16 3.16 -10.18
C ASN A 90 -0.59 2.24 -9.11
N CYS A 91 -1.10 2.31 -7.88
CA CYS A 91 -0.51 1.57 -6.77
C CYS A 91 -0.84 0.07 -6.83
N LEU A 92 -2.08 -0.31 -7.18
CA LEU A 92 -2.43 -1.73 -7.36
C LEU A 92 -1.64 -2.39 -8.50
N ALA A 93 -1.23 -1.63 -9.51
CA ALA A 93 -0.44 -2.15 -10.62
C ALA A 93 0.94 -2.66 -10.18
N LEU A 94 1.48 -2.16 -9.07
CA LEU A 94 2.77 -2.61 -8.48
C LEU A 94 2.74 -4.09 -8.11
N MET A 95 1.57 -4.64 -7.76
CA MET A 95 1.42 -6.08 -7.45
C MET A 95 1.76 -6.97 -8.65
N PHE A 96 1.59 -6.44 -9.87
CA PHE A 96 1.78 -7.16 -11.13
C PHE A 96 3.05 -6.72 -11.86
N GLU A 97 3.95 -6.00 -11.19
CA GLU A 97 5.19 -5.55 -11.81
C GLU A 97 6.10 -6.74 -12.16
N ARG A 98 6.72 -6.68 -13.35
CA ARG A 98 7.57 -7.76 -13.86
C ARG A 98 9.04 -7.56 -13.51
N SER A 99 9.74 -8.67 -13.29
CA SER A 99 11.19 -8.71 -13.12
C SER A 99 11.90 -8.65 -14.48
N ALA A 100 13.22 -8.48 -14.46
CA ALA A 100 14.03 -8.48 -15.67
C ALA A 100 14.13 -9.88 -16.34
N GLU A 101 13.81 -10.95 -15.61
CA GLU A 101 14.03 -12.35 -16.01
C GLU A 101 12.74 -13.03 -16.52
N ASP A 102 11.80 -12.24 -17.06
CA ASP A 102 10.51 -12.69 -17.61
C ASP A 102 9.58 -13.39 -16.59
N GLY A 103 9.32 -12.72 -15.46
CA GLY A 103 8.39 -13.15 -14.42
C GLY A 103 7.76 -11.98 -13.66
N TYR A 104 6.84 -12.23 -12.74
CA TYR A 104 6.39 -11.23 -11.78
C TYR A 104 7.42 -11.07 -10.67
N LYS A 105 7.54 -9.87 -10.10
CA LYS A 105 8.38 -9.66 -8.91
C LYS A 105 7.82 -10.36 -7.66
N CYS A 106 6.53 -10.67 -7.67
CA CYS A 106 5.89 -11.59 -6.73
C CYS A 106 5.12 -12.63 -7.56
N GLU A 107 5.68 -13.82 -7.73
CA GLU A 107 5.04 -14.88 -8.49
C GLU A 107 3.77 -15.40 -7.77
N PRO A 108 2.62 -15.55 -8.46
CA PRO A 108 1.39 -16.04 -7.85
C PRO A 108 1.54 -17.41 -7.16
N ASP A 109 2.32 -18.31 -7.75
CA ASP A 109 2.58 -19.64 -7.21
C ASP A 109 3.39 -19.58 -5.91
N ILE A 110 4.40 -18.69 -5.86
CA ILE A 110 5.22 -18.44 -4.66
C ILE A 110 4.35 -17.79 -3.58
N PHE A 111 3.57 -16.77 -3.93
CA PHE A 111 2.61 -16.15 -3.01
C PHE A 111 1.69 -17.21 -2.40
N PHE A 112 1.02 -18.01 -3.23
CA PHE A 112 -0.03 -18.93 -2.79
C PHE A 112 0.53 -20.07 -1.92
N HIS A 113 1.65 -20.67 -2.31
CA HIS A 113 2.16 -21.88 -1.65
C HIS A 113 3.21 -21.60 -0.57
N ARG A 114 3.94 -20.48 -0.66
CA ARG A 114 5.09 -20.23 0.22
C ARG A 114 4.84 -19.13 1.22
N PHE A 115 4.15 -18.06 0.83
CA PHE A 115 3.98 -16.89 1.70
C PHE A 115 2.60 -16.82 2.36
N ARG A 116 1.52 -17.01 1.60
CA ARG A 116 0.13 -16.95 2.07
C ARG A 116 -0.14 -17.77 3.35
N PRO A 117 0.45 -18.97 3.58
CA PRO A 117 0.25 -19.70 4.84
C PRO A 117 0.64 -18.94 6.12
N TYR A 118 1.56 -17.97 6.05
CA TYR A 118 2.02 -17.19 7.21
C TYR A 118 1.12 -16.00 7.55
N ILE A 119 0.38 -15.49 6.55
CA ILE A 119 -0.51 -14.32 6.69
C ILE A 119 -2.00 -14.67 6.63
N SER A 120 -2.33 -15.95 6.42
CA SER A 120 -3.70 -16.45 6.49
C SER A 120 -4.06 -16.84 7.91
N SER A 121 -5.29 -16.55 8.32
CA SER A 121 -5.85 -17.12 9.55
C SER A 121 -6.09 -18.62 9.40
N TRP A 122 -6.03 -19.35 10.50
CA TRP A 122 -6.42 -20.76 10.56
C TRP A 122 -7.94 -20.88 10.36
N VAL A 123 -8.37 -21.22 9.14
CA VAL A 123 -9.72 -21.71 8.84
C VAL A 123 -9.58 -22.98 8.03
#